data_AF-A0A9P7YER6-F1
#
_entry.id   AF-A0A9P7YER6-F1
#
_cell.length_a   1.000
_cell.length_b   1.000
_cell.length_c   1.000
_cell.angle_alpha   90.00
_cell.angle_beta   90.00
_cell.angle_gamma   90.00
#
_symmetry.space_group_name_H-M   'P 1'
#
loop_
_entity.id
_entity.type
_entity.pdbx_description
1 polymer ?
#
loop_
_entity_poly.entity_id
_entity_poly.type
_entity_poly.pdbx_seq_one_letter_code
_entity_poly.pdbx_strand_id
1 'polypeptide(L)'
;MSSRSSHRSSSSSSSAASSPYGGESYVQPRVETLRCSRCAKCVEIVVSTSSDGQLRVGSNDATASGMVRFGHNLYYCERCARMVGYA
;
A
#
# COMPACT_ATOMS: atom_id res chain seq x y z
N MET A 1 -16.95 22.13 42.89
CA MET A 1 -16.68 21.18 41.79
C MET A 1 -18.03 20.90 41.14
N SER A 2 -18.38 21.70 40.13
CA SER A 2 -19.78 21.86 39.69
C SER A 2 -20.17 20.89 38.58
N SER A 3 -21.38 20.39 38.74
CA SER A 3 -22.20 19.48 37.92
C SER A 3 -22.30 19.86 36.44
N ARG A 4 -22.66 18.87 35.60
CA ARG A 4 -23.61 19.08 34.49
C ARG A 4 -24.11 17.77 33.87
N SER A 5 -25.38 17.45 34.13
CA SER A 5 -26.22 16.62 33.27
C SER A 5 -26.61 17.43 32.04
N SER A 6 -26.56 16.88 30.82
CA SER A 6 -27.37 17.37 29.69
C SER A 6 -27.53 16.30 28.62
N HIS A 7 -28.77 15.92 28.40
CA HIS A 7 -29.23 15.12 27.28
C HIS A 7 -29.33 15.96 25.99
N ARG A 8 -29.08 15.27 24.86
CA ARG A 8 -29.68 15.41 23.51
C ARG A 8 -29.70 16.81 22.87
N SER A 9 -28.98 16.95 21.75
CA SER A 9 -29.48 17.64 20.58
C SER A 9 -28.84 17.06 19.31
N SER A 10 -29.71 16.51 18.48
CA SER A 10 -29.47 16.06 17.12
C SER A 10 -29.16 17.25 16.20
N SER A 11 -28.09 17.16 15.43
CA SER A 11 -27.96 17.91 14.18
C SER A 11 -27.50 16.95 13.09
N SER A 12 -28.49 16.36 12.44
CA SER A 12 -28.37 15.82 11.09
C SER A 12 -27.92 16.94 10.17
N SER A 13 -26.65 16.93 9.77
CA SER A 13 -26.23 17.54 8.52
C SER A 13 -25.95 16.39 7.56
N SER A 14 -27.03 15.91 6.94
CA SER A 14 -26.98 15.21 5.67
C SER A 14 -26.41 16.15 4.63
N SER A 15 -25.09 16.24 4.55
CA SER A 15 -24.43 16.76 3.36
C SER A 15 -24.48 15.64 2.33
N ALA A 16 -25.59 15.64 1.59
CA ALA A 16 -25.70 15.04 0.28
C ALA A 16 -24.63 15.68 -0.60
N ALA A 17 -23.41 15.14 -0.57
CA ALA A 17 -22.44 15.35 -1.63
C ALA A 17 -22.83 14.38 -2.75
N SER A 18 -23.91 14.74 -3.43
CA SER A 18 -24.24 14.22 -4.75
C SER A 18 -23.09 14.66 -5.66
N SER A 19 -22.08 13.81 -5.84
CA SER A 19 -21.14 13.94 -6.95
C SER A 19 -21.65 13.04 -8.09
N PRO A 20 -22.25 13.60 -9.15
CA PRO A 20 -22.87 12.86 -10.24
C PRO A 20 -21.85 12.46 -11.31
N TYR A 21 -20.71 11.91 -10.90
CA TYR A 21 -19.78 11.32 -11.84
C TYR A 21 -19.55 9.87 -11.42
N GLY A 22 -20.15 8.96 -12.18
CA GLY A 22 -19.59 7.62 -12.34
C GLY A 22 -18.20 7.76 -12.93
N GLY A 23 -17.22 8.09 -12.09
CA GLY A 23 -15.82 7.99 -12.42
C GLY A 23 -15.42 6.57 -12.10
N GLU A 24 -15.04 5.80 -13.13
CA GLU A 24 -14.13 4.69 -12.92
C GLU A 24 -13.09 5.17 -11.90
N SER A 25 -12.94 4.46 -10.77
CA SER A 25 -11.86 4.76 -9.83
C SER A 25 -10.57 4.45 -10.57
N TYR A 26 -10.06 5.42 -11.33
CA TYR A 26 -8.75 5.38 -11.96
C TYR A 26 -7.76 5.38 -10.81
N VAL A 27 -7.42 4.19 -10.36
CA VAL A 27 -6.36 4.00 -9.38
C VAL A 27 -5.09 4.49 -10.05
N GLN A 28 -4.56 5.59 -9.52
CA GLN A 28 -3.33 6.16 -10.05
C GLN A 28 -2.18 5.20 -9.74
N PRO A 29 -1.33 4.89 -10.73
CA PRO A 29 -0.13 4.09 -10.49
C PRO A 29 0.76 4.82 -9.48
N ARG A 30 1.25 4.09 -8.48
CA ARG A 30 2.14 4.65 -7.45
C ARG A 30 3.52 4.05 -7.59
N VAL A 31 4.55 4.86 -7.34
CA VAL A 31 5.92 4.35 -7.23
C VAL A 31 6.20 3.98 -5.78
N GLU A 32 6.69 2.76 -5.56
CA GLU A 32 7.19 2.29 -4.29
C GLU A 32 8.66 1.87 -4.42
N THR A 33 9.45 2.11 -3.38
CA THR A 33 10.87 1.77 -3.36
C THR A 33 11.09 0.52 -2.51
N LEU A 34 11.62 -0.53 -3.13
CA LEU A 34 12.09 -1.72 -2.45
C LEU A 34 13.56 -1.59 -2.08
N ARG A 35 13.92 -2.01 -0.87
CA ARG A 35 15.30 -1.98 -0.37
C ARG A 35 15.75 -3.38 0.01
N CYS A 36 16.88 -3.81 -0.56
CA CYS A 36 17.54 -5.05 -0.16
C CYS A 36 18.04 -4.93 1.28
N SER A 37 17.62 -5.83 2.16
CA SER A 37 17.99 -5.80 3.59
C SER A 37 19.47 -6.09 3.85
N ARG A 38 20.18 -6.69 2.87
CA ARG A 38 21.59 -7.09 3.01
C ARG A 38 22.58 -6.07 2.43
N CYS A 39 22.33 -5.59 1.20
CA CYS A 39 23.25 -4.67 0.51
C CYS A 39 22.68 -3.26 0.30
N ALA A 40 21.50 -2.97 0.85
CA ALA A 40 20.82 -1.68 0.71
C ALA A 40 20.51 -1.24 -0.73
N LYS A 41 20.69 -2.11 -1.75
CA LYS A 41 20.27 -1.82 -3.13
C LYS A 41 18.78 -1.44 -3.14
N CYS A 42 18.48 -0.26 -3.69
CA CYS A 42 17.11 0.22 -3.88
C CYS A 42 16.65 -0.04 -5.32
N VAL A 43 15.39 -0.42 -5.49
CA VAL A 43 14.72 -0.52 -6.78
C VAL A 43 13.35 0.12 -6.66
N GLU A 44 13.01 0.96 -7.61
CA GLU A 44 11.69 1.56 -7.71
C GLU A 44 10.80 0.68 -8.57
N ILE A 45 9.57 0.49 -8.12
CA ILE A 45 8.57 -0.31 -8.82
C ILE A 45 7.26 0.44 -8.89
N VAL A 46 6.57 0.28 -10.02
CA VAL A 46 5.26 0.86 -10.23
C VAL A 46 4.22 -0.14 -9.75
N VAL A 47 3.48 0.25 -8.71
CA VAL A 47 2.39 -0.54 -8.13
C VAL A 47 1.10 -0.09 -8.79
N SER A 48 0.48 -1.02 -9.50
CA SER A 48 -0.89 -0.92 -10.00
C SER A 48 -1.83 -1.63 -9.03
N THR A 49 -3.08 -1.17 -8.89
CA THR A 49 -4.03 -1.86 -8.01
C THR A 49 -4.18 -3.32 -8.38
N SER A 50 -3.96 -4.17 -7.38
CA SER A 50 -4.36 -5.57 -7.45
C SER A 50 -5.90 -5.66 -7.38
N SER A 51 -6.47 -6.76 -7.86
CA SER A 51 -7.93 -7.00 -7.91
C SER A 51 -8.66 -6.89 -6.56
N ASP A 52 -7.92 -6.91 -5.45
CA ASP A 52 -8.43 -6.71 -4.08
C ASP A 52 -8.54 -5.23 -3.66
N GLY A 53 -8.26 -4.29 -4.57
CA GLY A 53 -8.32 -2.85 -4.30
C GLY A 53 -7.19 -2.31 -3.44
N GLN A 54 -6.24 -3.16 -3.00
CA GLN A 54 -5.06 -2.72 -2.25
C GLN A 54 -3.90 -2.32 -3.17
N LEU A 55 -3.32 -1.16 -2.87
CA LEU A 55 -2.07 -0.65 -3.43
C LEU A 55 -0.90 -1.27 -2.65
N ARG A 56 -0.46 -2.45 -3.08
CA ARG A 56 0.68 -3.15 -2.49
C ARG A 56 1.51 -3.78 -3.59
N VAL A 57 2.82 -3.83 -3.38
CA VAL A 57 3.74 -4.59 -4.23
C VAL A 57 3.34 -6.05 -4.29
N GLY A 58 2.88 -6.50 -5.47
CA GLY A 58 2.68 -7.90 -5.75
C GLY A 58 4.01 -8.67 -5.69
N SER A 59 3.98 -9.91 -5.21
CA SER A 59 5.19 -10.76 -5.23
C SER A 59 5.75 -10.94 -6.63
N ASN A 60 4.87 -10.98 -7.65
CA ASN A 60 5.28 -11.10 -9.04
C ASN A 60 6.00 -9.84 -9.56
N ASP A 61 5.50 -8.65 -9.22
CA ASP A 61 6.12 -7.37 -9.62
C ASP A 61 7.50 -7.16 -8.97
N ALA A 62 7.64 -7.56 -7.70
CA ALA A 62 8.93 -7.58 -7.03
C ALA A 62 9.91 -8.54 -7.73
N THR A 63 9.45 -9.75 -8.05
CA THR A 63 10.28 -10.78 -8.70
C THR A 63 10.70 -10.35 -10.11
N ALA A 64 9.79 -9.76 -10.89
CA ALA A 64 10.07 -9.19 -12.22
C ALA A 64 11.15 -8.08 -12.16
N SER A 65 11.24 -7.39 -11.03
CA SER A 65 12.24 -6.33 -10.79
C SER A 65 13.55 -6.84 -10.19
N GLY A 66 13.75 -8.16 -10.11
CA GLY A 66 14.94 -8.78 -9.53
C GLY A 66 15.02 -8.68 -8.00
N MET A 67 13.87 -8.51 -7.35
CA MET A 67 13.73 -8.50 -5.90
C MET A 67 13.01 -9.76 -5.43
N VAL A 68 13.60 -10.46 -4.47
CA VAL A 68 13.08 -11.69 -3.88
C VAL A 68 12.46 -11.35 -2.53
N ARG A 69 11.16 -11.58 -2.40
CA ARG A 69 10.42 -11.35 -1.17
C ARG A 69 10.54 -12.58 -0.26
N PHE A 70 10.98 -12.38 0.97
CA PHE A 70 11.14 -13.47 1.96
C PHE A 70 10.32 -13.23 3.24
N GLY A 71 9.53 -12.16 3.29
CA GLY A 71 8.67 -11.83 4.43
C GLY A 71 7.68 -10.71 4.10
N HIS A 72 7.02 -10.18 5.13
CA HIS A 72 6.10 -9.06 4.97
C HIS A 72 6.89 -7.75 4.76
N ASN A 73 6.88 -7.23 3.53
CA ASN A 73 7.69 -6.08 3.11
C ASN A 73 9.21 -6.24 3.31
N LEU A 74 9.72 -7.48 3.29
CA LEU A 74 11.14 -7.79 3.38
C LEU A 74 11.66 -8.37 2.07
N TYR A 75 12.73 -7.76 1.54
CA TYR A 75 13.25 -8.06 0.20
C TYR A 75 14.77 -8.21 0.21
N TYR A 76 15.25 -9.14 -0.63
CA TYR A 76 16.63 -9.22 -1.06
C TYR A 76 16.72 -8.94 -2.55
N CYS A 77 17.80 -8.30 -3.00
CA CYS A 77 18.10 -8.33 -4.42
C CYS A 77 18.50 -9.77 -4.83
N GLU A 78 18.31 -10.11 -6.09
CA GLU A 78 18.59 -11.43 -6.65
C GLU A 78 19.95 -12.01 -6.22
N ARG A 79 21.02 -11.20 -6.29
CA ARG A 79 22.36 -11.60 -5.84
C ARG A 79 22.40 -11.98 -4.36
N CYS A 80 21.75 -11.20 -3.51
CA CYS A 80 21.72 -11.46 -2.07
C CYS A 80 20.89 -12.68 -1.74
N ALA A 81 19.77 -12.88 -2.44
CA ALA A 81 18.89 -14.03 -2.24
C ALA A 81 19.63 -15.35 -2.53
N ARG A 82 20.38 -15.44 -3.65
CA ARG A 82 21.19 -16.63 -3.97
C ARG A 82 22.27 -16.93 -2.92
N MET A 83 22.89 -15.89 -2.35
CA MET A 83 23.91 -16.06 -1.31
C MET A 83 23.38 -16.63 0.02
N VAL A 84 22.06 -16.55 0.28
CA VAL A 84 21.42 -17.08 1.49
C VAL A 84 20.45 -18.24 1.19
N GLY A 85 20.27 -18.63 -0.07
CA GLY A 85 19.41 -19.75 -0.46
C GLY A 85 17.92 -19.43 -0.56
N TYR A 86 17.56 -18.18 -0.85
CA TYR A 86 16.16 -17.76 -1.07
C TYR A 86 15.72 -17.78 -2.54
N ALA A 87 16.66 -18.03 -3.47
CA ALA A 87 16.44 -17.97 -4.92
C ALA A 87 17.25 -19.04 -5.65
#